data_AF-A0A523WX82-F1
#
_entry.id   AF-A0A523WX82-F1
#
_cell.length_a   1.000
_cell.length_b   1.000
_cell.length_c   1.000
_cell.angle_alpha   90.00
_cell.angle_beta   90.00
_cell.angle_gamma   90.00
#
_symmetry.space_group_name_H-M   'P 1'
#
loop_
_entity.id
_entity.type
_entity.pdbx_description
1 polymer ?
#
loop_
_entity_poly.entity_id
_entity_poly.type
_entity_poly.pdbx_seq_one_letter_code
_entity_poly.pdbx_strand_id
1 'polypeptide(L)'
;VVNTHCHYDHIESNYLFKGKPLIVHEKELEYCRQLYWPEFADAFMGIMEVDAISGPKKLNENVRIIETLGHTPGSISVIAETEKGLVASIGDAAIVKEDLLEFRVPSVVTKNIAPEVSVASLKKIAALNPVLVIPGHDAPFSPRG
;
A
#
# COMPACT_ATOMS: atom_id res chain seq x y z
N VAL A 1 -12.33 -1.68 -4.17
CA VAL A 1 -10.91 -1.55 -4.57
C VAL A 1 -10.13 -1.07 -3.37
N VAL A 2 -8.86 -1.45 -3.22
CA VAL A 2 -7.98 -0.91 -2.17
C VAL A 2 -6.79 -0.25 -2.87
N ASN A 3 -6.60 1.04 -2.65
CA ASN A 3 -5.38 1.72 -3.07
C ASN A 3 -4.40 1.71 -1.91
N THR A 4 -3.22 1.11 -2.12
CA THR A 4 -2.16 1.03 -1.11
C THR A 4 -1.64 2.43 -0.75
N HIS A 5 -1.61 3.33 -1.73
CA HIS A 5 -1.28 4.75 -1.61
C HIS A 5 -1.73 5.49 -2.88
N CYS A 6 -1.45 6.79 -2.98
CA CYS A 6 -1.96 7.65 -4.06
C CYS A 6 -0.97 8.01 -5.18
N HIS A 7 0.14 7.30 -5.36
CA HIS A 7 1.01 7.56 -6.52
C HIS A 7 0.30 7.19 -7.83
N TYR A 8 0.65 7.91 -8.90
CA TYR A 8 0.00 7.86 -10.20
C TYR A 8 -0.11 6.42 -10.76
N ASP A 9 0.96 5.65 -10.67
CA ASP A 9 1.06 4.25 -11.12
C ASP A 9 0.15 3.30 -10.33
N HIS A 10 -0.38 3.72 -9.18
CA HIS A 10 -1.34 2.96 -8.37
C HIS A 10 -2.79 3.42 -8.54
N ILE A 11 -3.03 4.67 -8.97
CA ILE A 11 -4.39 5.26 -8.95
C ILE A 11 -4.94 5.66 -10.31
N GLU A 12 -4.11 5.79 -11.35
CA GLU A 12 -4.56 6.26 -12.67
C GLU A 12 -5.60 5.34 -13.31
N SER A 13 -5.71 4.09 -12.86
CA SER A 13 -6.73 3.13 -13.33
C SER A 13 -8.00 3.08 -12.48
N ASN A 14 -8.14 3.95 -11.47
CA ASN A 14 -9.31 3.95 -10.58
C ASN A 14 -10.64 4.08 -11.32
N TYR A 15 -10.67 4.85 -12.42
CA TYR A 15 -11.87 5.08 -13.23
C TYR A 15 -12.50 3.79 -13.77
N LEU A 16 -11.70 2.72 -13.95
CA LEU A 16 -12.19 1.41 -14.37
C LEU A 16 -13.11 0.75 -13.32
N PHE A 17 -13.03 1.19 -12.07
CA PHE A 17 -13.77 0.64 -10.94
C PHE A 17 -14.87 1.57 -10.42
N LYS A 18 -15.27 2.58 -11.21
CA LYS A 18 -16.34 3.51 -10.86
C LYS A 18 -17.62 2.76 -10.43
N GLY A 19 -18.24 3.24 -9.34
CA GLY A 19 -19.41 2.59 -8.72
C GLY A 19 -19.06 1.43 -7.77
N LYS A 20 -17.78 1.22 -7.45
CA LYS A 20 -17.34 0.37 -6.34
C LYS A 20 -16.70 1.24 -5.25
N PRO A 21 -16.83 0.86 -3.97
CA PRO A 21 -16.12 1.52 -2.89
C PRO A 21 -14.61 1.45 -3.11
N LEU A 22 -13.95 2.59 -2.95
CA LEU A 22 -12.49 2.74 -2.96
C LEU A 22 -12.01 2.91 -1.51
N ILE A 23 -11.31 1.91 -1.00
CA ILE A 23 -10.68 1.98 0.31
C ILE A 23 -9.29 2.59 0.14
N VAL A 24 -9.01 3.62 0.93
CA VAL A 24 -7.73 4.32 0.95
C VAL A 24 -7.54 4.96 2.32
N HIS A 25 -6.29 5.14 2.75
CA HIS A 25 -6.01 5.82 4.00
C HIS A 25 -6.36 7.31 3.90
N GLU A 26 -6.95 7.90 4.94
CA GLU A 26 -7.40 9.31 4.95
C GLU A 26 -6.27 10.29 4.61
N LYS A 27 -5.06 10.06 5.15
CA LYS A 27 -3.85 10.84 4.86
C LYS A 27 -3.44 10.85 3.38
N GLU A 28 -3.79 9.83 2.61
CA GLU A 28 -3.50 9.78 1.17
C GLU A 28 -4.41 10.71 0.37
N LEU A 29 -5.62 11.02 0.86
CA LEU A 29 -6.52 11.93 0.16
C LEU A 29 -5.96 13.36 0.18
N GLU A 30 -5.45 13.79 1.33
CA GLU A 30 -4.77 15.07 1.46
C GLU A 30 -3.44 15.06 0.71
N TYR A 31 -2.64 13.99 0.87
CA TYR A 31 -1.36 13.86 0.19
C TYR A 31 -1.49 13.90 -1.34
N CYS A 32 -2.51 13.25 -1.92
CA CYS A 32 -2.78 13.26 -3.36
C CYS A 32 -3.01 14.68 -3.90
N ARG A 33 -3.77 15.51 -3.17
CA ARG A 33 -4.04 16.91 -3.52
C ARG A 33 -2.82 17.82 -3.40
N GLN A 34 -1.86 17.45 -2.56
CA GLN A 34 -0.59 18.18 -2.41
C GLN A 34 0.44 17.74 -3.46
N LEU A 35 0.40 16.48 -3.85
CA LEU A 35 1.35 15.88 -4.79
C LEU A 35 1.02 16.23 -6.25
N TYR A 36 -0.26 16.31 -6.59
CA TYR A 36 -0.73 16.56 -7.96
C TYR A 36 -1.58 17.82 -8.06
N TRP A 37 -1.80 18.31 -9.29
CA TRP A 37 -2.74 19.40 -9.52
C TRP A 37 -4.19 18.95 -9.26
N PRO A 38 -5.11 19.86 -8.88
CA PRO A 38 -6.46 19.49 -8.46
C PRO A 38 -7.22 18.61 -9.46
N GLU A 39 -7.10 18.89 -10.75
CA GLU A 39 -7.79 18.16 -11.82
C GLU A 39 -7.32 16.70 -11.91
N PHE A 40 -6.07 16.39 -11.55
CA PHE A 40 -5.58 15.01 -11.48
C PHE A 40 -6.22 14.26 -10.33
N ALA A 41 -6.21 14.86 -9.13
CA ALA A 41 -6.82 14.27 -7.94
C ALA A 41 -8.33 14.05 -8.15
N ASP A 42 -9.02 15.01 -8.77
CA ASP A 42 -10.44 14.88 -9.07
C ASP A 42 -10.72 13.79 -10.11
N ALA A 43 -9.88 13.69 -11.15
CA ALA A 43 -10.05 12.69 -12.21
C ALA A 43 -9.89 11.24 -11.73
N PHE A 44 -9.00 10.98 -10.78
CA PHE A 44 -8.68 9.60 -10.35
C PHE A 44 -9.19 9.23 -8.96
N MET A 45 -9.29 10.19 -8.04
CA MET A 45 -9.81 9.95 -6.68
C MET A 45 -11.22 10.54 -6.52
N GLY A 46 -11.47 11.74 -7.06
CA GLY A 46 -12.75 12.45 -6.90
C GLY A 46 -13.95 11.78 -7.57
N ILE A 47 -13.73 10.97 -8.62
CA ILE A 47 -14.80 10.22 -9.30
C ILE A 47 -15.23 8.94 -8.56
N MET A 48 -14.54 8.58 -7.48
CA MET A 48 -14.73 7.31 -6.77
C MET A 48 -15.58 7.48 -5.51
N GLU A 49 -16.28 6.43 -5.10
CA GLU A 49 -16.93 6.37 -3.79
C GLU A 49 -15.89 6.00 -2.73
N VAL A 50 -15.30 7.01 -2.10
CA VAL A 50 -14.19 6.83 -1.17
C VAL A 50 -14.68 6.37 0.21
N ASP A 51 -14.18 5.21 0.66
CA ASP A 51 -14.25 4.71 2.03
C ASP A 51 -12.89 4.97 2.70
N ALA A 52 -12.74 6.18 3.23
CA ALA A 52 -11.50 6.62 3.88
C ALA A 52 -11.32 5.90 5.22
N ILE A 53 -10.12 5.37 5.45
CA ILE A 53 -9.79 4.62 6.67
C ILE A 53 -8.62 5.25 7.41
N SER A 54 -8.56 4.96 8.71
CA SER A 54 -7.44 5.29 9.59
C SER A 54 -7.16 4.05 10.43
N GLY A 55 -5.90 3.64 10.54
CA GLY A 55 -5.56 2.42 11.26
C GLY A 55 -5.93 1.10 10.54
N PRO A 56 -5.74 -0.04 11.24
CA PRO A 56 -6.06 -1.36 10.70
C PRO A 56 -7.57 -1.57 10.49
N LYS A 57 -7.97 -2.21 9.39
CA LYS A 57 -9.37 -2.52 9.08
C LYS A 57 -9.52 -3.96 8.61
N LYS A 58 -10.45 -4.71 9.18
CA LYS A 58 -10.83 -6.05 8.69
C LYS A 58 -11.85 -5.89 7.55
N LEU A 59 -11.52 -6.39 6.36
CA LEU A 59 -12.41 -6.33 5.19
C LEU A 59 -13.39 -7.50 5.16
N ASN A 60 -12.90 -8.68 5.52
CA ASN A 60 -13.68 -9.89 5.72
C ASN A 60 -12.93 -10.82 6.69
N GLU A 61 -13.41 -12.06 6.89
CA GLU A 61 -12.82 -13.01 7.83
C GLU A 61 -11.31 -13.24 7.64
N ASN A 62 -10.86 -13.25 6.38
CA ASN A 62 -9.51 -13.65 5.98
C ASN A 62 -8.66 -12.48 5.46
N VAL A 63 -9.25 -11.32 5.17
CA VAL A 63 -8.56 -10.17 4.57
C VAL A 63 -8.64 -8.97 5.48
N ARG A 64 -7.46 -8.40 5.79
CA ARG A 64 -7.33 -7.20 6.60
C ARG A 64 -6.31 -6.24 6.02
N ILE A 65 -6.49 -4.97 6.34
CA ILE A 65 -5.57 -3.89 6.03
C ILE A 65 -4.75 -3.57 7.28
N ILE A 66 -3.46 -3.30 7.08
CA ILE A 66 -2.57 -2.75 8.09
C ILE A 66 -1.91 -1.46 7.57
N GLU A 67 -1.61 -0.54 8.47
CA GLU A 67 -0.77 0.61 8.13
C GLU A 67 0.68 0.18 7.94
N THR A 68 1.27 0.65 6.85
CA THR A 68 2.68 0.49 6.48
C THR A 68 3.22 1.83 6.01
N LEU A 69 3.11 2.81 6.89
CA LEU A 69 3.48 4.20 6.66
C LEU A 69 4.98 4.33 6.32
N GLY A 70 5.34 5.46 5.70
CA GLY A 70 6.74 5.87 5.50
C GLY A 70 7.07 6.17 4.04
N HIS A 71 6.63 5.30 3.13
CA HIS A 71 6.71 5.56 1.70
C HIS A 71 5.88 6.78 1.33
N THR A 72 4.59 6.72 1.64
CA THR A 72 3.67 7.87 1.71
C THR A 72 3.09 8.02 3.13
N PRO A 73 2.41 9.14 3.47
CA PRO A 73 1.95 9.41 4.84
C PRO A 73 0.85 8.45 5.32
N GLY A 74 0.14 7.83 4.37
CA GLY A 74 -0.95 6.87 4.60
C GLY A 74 -0.78 5.58 3.80
N SER A 75 0.45 5.16 3.49
CA SER A 75 0.70 3.86 2.87
C SER A 75 0.07 2.72 3.70
N ILE A 76 -0.67 1.83 3.04
CA ILE A 76 -1.31 0.65 3.62
C ILE A 76 -0.97 -0.63 2.86
N SER A 77 -0.99 -1.75 3.59
CA SER A 77 -0.79 -3.10 3.05
C SER A 77 -2.02 -3.97 3.25
N VAL A 78 -2.29 -4.86 2.32
CA VAL A 78 -3.35 -5.87 2.41
C VAL A 78 -2.76 -7.22 2.80
N ILE A 79 -3.30 -7.79 3.87
CA ILE A 79 -2.92 -9.08 4.41
C ILE A 79 -4.07 -10.05 4.20
N ALA A 80 -3.80 -11.15 3.51
CA ALA A 80 -4.77 -12.20 3.21
C ALA A 80 -4.33 -13.53 3.82
N GLU A 81 -5.21 -14.14 4.61
CA GLU A 81 -5.05 -15.49 5.12
C GLU A 81 -5.55 -16.49 4.06
N THR A 82 -4.68 -17.43 3.69
CA THR A 82 -4.99 -18.48 2.71
C THR A 82 -4.70 -19.85 3.33
N GLU A 83 -5.17 -20.92 2.69
CA GLU A 83 -4.89 -22.30 3.13
C GLU A 83 -3.39 -22.61 3.18
N LYS A 84 -2.56 -21.92 2.38
CA LYS A 84 -1.10 -22.09 2.35
C LYS A 84 -0.37 -21.21 3.37
N GLY A 85 -1.09 -20.30 4.04
CA GLY A 85 -0.54 -19.32 4.97
C GLY A 85 -0.85 -17.88 4.57
N LEU A 86 -0.20 -16.94 5.24
CA LEU A 86 -0.43 -15.51 5.10
C LEU A 86 0.27 -14.95 3.85
N VAL A 87 -0.51 -14.31 2.97
CA VAL A 87 -0.03 -13.57 1.79
C VAL A 87 -0.09 -12.07 2.09
N ALA A 88 0.99 -11.36 1.84
CA ALA A 88 1.06 -9.91 2.05
C ALA A 88 1.22 -9.19 0.70
N SER A 89 0.22 -8.41 0.31
CA SER A 89 0.32 -7.44 -0.80
C SER A 89 0.60 -6.08 -0.20
N ILE A 90 1.82 -5.58 -0.41
CA ILE A 90 2.37 -4.52 0.44
C ILE A 90 2.56 -3.18 -0.28
N GLY A 91 2.18 -3.09 -1.55
CA GLY A 91 2.44 -1.93 -2.40
C GLY A 91 3.91 -1.53 -2.29
N ASP A 92 4.15 -0.22 -2.22
CA ASP A 92 5.50 0.35 -2.21
C ASP A 92 6.10 0.43 -0.79
N ALA A 93 5.53 -0.30 0.18
CA ALA A 93 6.23 -0.54 1.44
C ALA A 93 7.57 -1.26 1.20
N ALA A 94 7.64 -2.11 0.16
CA ALA A 94 8.87 -2.58 -0.48
C ALA A 94 8.70 -2.49 -2.00
N ILE A 95 9.69 -1.93 -2.69
CA ILE A 95 9.69 -1.82 -4.15
C ILE A 95 10.15 -3.13 -4.74
N VAL A 96 11.28 -3.64 -4.23
CA VAL A 96 11.91 -4.91 -4.61
C VAL A 96 12.07 -5.82 -3.41
N LYS A 97 12.28 -7.12 -3.65
CA LYS A 97 12.41 -8.10 -2.56
C LYS A 97 13.53 -7.75 -1.57
N GLU A 98 14.63 -7.18 -2.04
CA GLU A 98 15.78 -6.84 -1.19
C GLU A 98 15.44 -5.78 -0.14
N ASP A 99 14.49 -4.88 -0.41
CA ASP A 99 14.06 -3.87 0.55
C ASP A 99 13.53 -4.54 1.82
N LEU A 100 12.69 -5.57 1.65
CA LEU A 100 12.15 -6.33 2.78
C LEU A 100 13.19 -7.26 3.41
N LEU A 101 13.99 -7.96 2.61
CA LEU A 101 14.94 -8.96 3.12
C LEU A 101 16.10 -8.35 3.89
N GLU A 102 16.55 -7.17 3.48
CA GLU A 102 17.69 -6.46 4.09
C GLU A 102 17.27 -5.22 4.91
N PHE A 103 15.97 -4.97 5.02
CA PHE A 103 15.42 -3.77 5.67
C PHE A 103 15.99 -2.47 5.13
N ARG A 104 16.19 -2.40 3.81
CA ARG A 104 16.64 -1.17 3.14
C ARG A 104 15.48 -0.19 3.09
N VAL A 105 15.81 1.10 3.09
CA VAL A 105 14.83 2.14 2.81
C VAL A 105 14.37 1.93 1.36
N PRO A 106 13.07 1.66 1.10
CA PRO A 106 12.58 1.48 -0.26
C PRO A 106 12.85 2.75 -1.06
N SER A 107 13.36 2.64 -2.29
CA SER A 107 13.67 3.84 -3.07
C SER A 107 13.14 3.70 -4.49
N VAL A 108 12.22 4.60 -4.85
CA VAL A 108 11.74 4.81 -6.23
C VAL A 108 12.06 6.23 -6.68
N VAL A 109 11.50 6.62 -7.83
CA VAL A 109 11.55 7.97 -8.42
C VAL A 109 11.15 9.06 -7.40
N THR A 110 10.24 8.75 -6.47
CA THR A 110 9.89 9.62 -5.34
C THR A 110 10.62 9.18 -4.06
N LYS A 111 11.23 10.15 -3.36
CA LYS A 111 11.83 9.89 -2.05
C LYS A 111 10.73 9.56 -1.04
N ASN A 112 10.97 8.54 -0.21
CA ASN A 112 10.12 8.28 0.95
C ASN A 112 10.03 9.53 1.83
N ILE A 113 8.84 9.77 2.36
CA ILE A 113 8.59 10.91 3.25
C ILE A 113 9.24 10.68 4.62
N ALA A 114 9.33 9.42 5.07
CA ALA A 114 9.95 9.08 6.33
C ALA A 114 10.70 7.72 6.27
N PRO A 115 11.99 7.71 5.89
CA PRO A 115 12.81 6.50 5.75
C PRO A 115 12.79 5.56 6.96
N GLU A 116 12.94 6.11 8.16
CA GLU A 116 12.93 5.36 9.43
C GLU A 116 11.58 4.63 9.66
N VAL A 117 10.49 5.30 9.29
CA VAL A 117 9.12 4.76 9.41
C VAL A 117 8.89 3.68 8.36
N SER A 118 9.40 3.85 7.14
CA SER A 118 9.36 2.81 6.10
C SER A 118 10.03 1.52 6.59
N VAL A 119 11.22 1.64 7.20
CA VAL A 119 11.94 0.48 7.74
C VAL A 119 11.17 -0.17 8.90
N ALA A 120 10.52 0.62 9.77
CA ALA A 120 9.64 0.08 10.81
C ALA A 120 8.44 -0.70 10.22
N SER A 121 7.87 -0.21 9.13
CA SER A 121 6.80 -0.89 8.38
C SER A 121 7.27 -2.20 7.75
N LEU A 122 8.48 -2.25 7.18
CA LEU A 122 9.09 -3.48 6.68
C LEU A 122 9.26 -4.52 7.79
N LYS A 123 9.78 -4.11 8.96
CA LYS A 123 9.91 -4.99 10.14
C LYS A 123 8.56 -5.52 10.61
N LYS A 124 7.52 -4.69 10.58
CA LYS A 124 6.14 -5.09 10.89
C LYS A 124 5.63 -6.16 9.92
N ILE A 125 5.86 -6.01 8.61
CA ILE A 125 5.50 -7.01 7.60
C ILE A 125 6.26 -8.32 7.84
N ALA A 126 7.59 -8.24 8.04
CA ALA A 126 8.41 -9.42 8.29
C ALA A 126 7.96 -10.20 9.54
N ALA A 127 7.58 -9.50 10.62
CA ALA A 127 7.09 -10.11 11.85
C ALA A 127 5.75 -10.87 11.68
N LEU A 128 4.96 -10.56 10.65
CA LEU A 128 3.75 -11.31 10.31
C LEU A 128 4.05 -12.69 9.71
N ASN A 129 5.32 -12.97 9.41
CA ASN A 129 5.76 -14.28 8.92
C ASN A 129 5.02 -14.75 7.64
N PRO A 130 4.80 -13.88 6.62
CA PRO A 130 4.11 -14.26 5.40
C PRO A 130 4.81 -15.41 4.66
N VAL A 131 4.01 -16.26 4.02
CA VAL A 131 4.50 -17.32 3.11
C VAL A 131 4.77 -16.77 1.70
N LEU A 132 4.13 -15.65 1.35
CA LEU A 132 4.32 -14.96 0.07
C LEU A 132 4.18 -13.45 0.28
N VAL A 133 5.09 -12.69 -0.32
CA VAL A 133 5.02 -11.23 -0.38
C VAL A 133 4.89 -10.81 -1.84
N ILE A 134 3.96 -9.90 -2.10
CA ILE A 134 3.75 -9.24 -3.39
C ILE A 134 4.19 -7.78 -3.20
N PRO A 135 5.41 -7.42 -3.62
CA PRO A 135 5.91 -6.05 -3.56
C PRO A 135 5.28 -5.18 -4.65
N GLY A 136 5.53 -3.87 -4.60
CA GLY A 136 4.95 -2.91 -5.54
C GLY A 136 5.47 -3.07 -6.97
N HIS A 137 6.77 -3.32 -7.13
CA HIS A 137 7.47 -3.24 -8.43
C HIS A 137 8.47 -4.38 -8.66
N ASP A 138 8.18 -5.58 -8.14
CA ASP A 138 8.99 -6.77 -8.33
C ASP A 138 8.10 -8.03 -8.34
N ALA A 139 8.67 -9.17 -8.74
CA ALA A 139 7.97 -10.44 -8.72
C ALA A 139 7.60 -10.87 -7.28
N PRO A 140 6.45 -11.54 -7.09
CA PRO A 140 6.14 -12.15 -5.81
C PRO A 140 7.23 -13.12 -5.35
N PHE A 141 7.59 -13.08 -4.07
CA PHE A 141 8.66 -13.89 -3.51
C PHE A 141 8.29 -14.49 -2.15
N SER A 142 8.95 -15.59 -1.81
CA SER A 142 8.89 -16.18 -0.47
C SER A 142 10.00 -15.58 0.38
N PRO A 143 9.70 -14.91 1.52
CA PRO A 143 10.73 -14.32 2.37
C PRO A 143 11.63 -15.33 3.07
N ARG A 144 11.31 -16.63 3.00
CA ARG A 144 12.07 -17.72 3.63
C ARG A 144 12.66 -18.71 2.62
N GLY A 145 12.57 -18.40 1.33
CA GLY A 145 13.05 -19.23 0.23
C GLY A 145 14.46 -18.89 -0.22
#